data_AF-A0A4R2EKW3-F1
#
_entry.id   AF-A0A4R2EKW3-F1
#
_cell.length_a   1.000
_cell.length_b   1.000
_cell.length_c   1.000
_cell.angle_alpha   90.00
_cell.angle_beta   90.00
_cell.angle_gamma   90.00
#
_symmetry.space_group_name_H-M   'P 1'
#
loop_
_entity.id
_entity.type
_entity.pdbx_description
1 polymer ?
#
loop_
_entity_poly.entity_id
_entity_poly.type
_entity_poly.pdbx_seq_one_letter_code
_entity_poly.pdbx_strand_id
1 'polypeptide(L)'
;MHKQYLQSNAFRWTLELAGSPKRLLVNIVIFILMGIGSISSNNNTTFFILSFTGIVSCILNYCLYSLARVSIDKASEKGLAPVLRAQRIKLFFWIDTVLILTLSALIVTNVLTSSVFKAVACPLLPTIQLLGIRGLLIFYLT
;
A
#
# COMPACT_ATOMS: atom_id res chain seq x y z
N MET A 1 3.31 -23.79 9.22
CA MET A 1 2.58 -22.60 8.70
C MET A 1 3.28 -21.91 7.52
N HIS A 2 4.61 -21.97 7.36
CA HIS A 2 5.35 -21.33 6.25
C HIS A 2 4.90 -21.74 4.82
N LYS A 3 4.50 -22.99 4.57
CA LYS A 3 4.10 -23.46 3.22
C LYS A 3 2.75 -22.90 2.71
N GLN A 4 1.83 -22.52 3.60
CA GLN A 4 0.53 -21.95 3.18
C GLN A 4 0.65 -20.50 2.68
N TYR A 5 1.70 -19.77 3.07
CA TYR A 5 1.86 -18.37 2.67
C TYR A 5 2.32 -18.17 1.24
N LEU A 6 3.17 -19.08 0.75
CA LEU A 6 3.58 -19.16 -0.65
C LEU A 6 2.40 -19.37 -1.61
N GLN A 7 1.26 -19.83 -1.12
CA GLN A 7 0.03 -20.05 -1.89
C GLN A 7 -1.05 -18.96 -1.70
N SER A 8 -0.79 -17.93 -0.88
CA SER A 8 -1.74 -16.83 -0.72
C SER A 8 -1.72 -15.91 -1.94
N ASN A 9 -2.90 -15.57 -2.47
CA ASN A 9 -3.05 -14.58 -3.54
C ASN A 9 -2.38 -13.24 -3.20
N ALA A 10 -2.36 -12.87 -1.91
CA ALA A 10 -1.68 -11.66 -1.44
C ALA A 10 -0.16 -11.70 -1.69
N PHE A 11 0.46 -12.87 -1.48
CA PHE A 11 1.90 -13.05 -1.68
C PHE A 11 2.27 -12.96 -3.18
N ARG A 12 1.45 -13.58 -4.03
CA ARG A 12 1.59 -13.48 -5.49
C ARG A 12 1.46 -12.03 -5.95
N TRP A 13 0.47 -11.29 -5.46
CA TRP A 13 0.30 -9.87 -5.77
C TRP A 13 1.50 -9.04 -5.29
N THR A 14 2.03 -9.28 -4.08
CA THR A 14 3.25 -8.59 -3.64
C THR A 14 4.47 -8.87 -4.53
N LEU A 15 4.62 -10.07 -5.06
CA LEU A 15 5.70 -10.41 -6.00
C LEU A 15 5.49 -9.80 -7.40
N GLU A 16 4.25 -9.73 -7.87
CA GLU A 16 3.90 -9.06 -9.12
C GLU A 16 4.08 -7.53 -9.01
N LEU A 17 3.81 -6.95 -7.85
CA LEU A 17 3.90 -5.50 -7.60
C LEU A 17 5.32 -5.01 -7.26
N ALA A 18 6.04 -5.72 -6.39
CA ALA A 18 7.32 -5.26 -5.83
C ALA A 18 8.40 -6.35 -5.81
N GLY A 19 8.20 -7.49 -6.47
CA GLY A 19 9.13 -8.62 -6.45
C GLY A 19 10.47 -8.36 -7.15
N SER A 20 10.52 -7.46 -8.13
CA SER A 20 11.77 -7.06 -8.81
C SER A 20 11.96 -5.54 -8.86
N PRO A 21 13.21 -5.03 -8.88
CA PRO A 21 13.48 -3.59 -8.99
C PRO A 21 12.85 -2.96 -10.24
N LYS A 22 12.83 -3.69 -11.36
CA LYS A 22 12.20 -3.23 -12.62
C LYS A 22 10.68 -3.06 -12.46
N ARG A 23 9.99 -4.03 -11.85
CA ARG A 23 8.53 -3.96 -11.61
C ARG A 23 8.17 -2.85 -10.64
N LEU A 24 8.95 -2.69 -9.57
CA LEU A 24 8.81 -1.59 -8.62
C LEU A 24 8.86 -0.24 -9.35
N LEU A 25 9.88 -0.03 -10.18
CA LEU A 25 10.06 1.21 -10.93
C LEU A 25 8.90 1.48 -11.90
N VAL A 26 8.45 0.45 -12.63
CA VAL A 26 7.28 0.57 -13.54
C VAL A 26 6.02 0.98 -12.77
N ASN A 27 5.74 0.36 -11.62
CA ASN A 27 4.56 0.69 -10.83
C ASN A 27 4.63 2.11 -10.24
N ILE A 28 5.81 2.56 -9.80
CA ILE A 28 6.02 3.95 -9.35
C ILE A 28 5.77 4.94 -10.50
N VAL A 29 6.30 4.66 -11.68
CA VAL A 29 6.08 5.51 -12.87
C VAL A 29 4.59 5.57 -13.22
N ILE A 30 3.88 4.43 -13.18
CA ILE A 30 2.42 4.40 -13.40
C ILE A 30 1.70 5.28 -12.38
N PHE A 31 2.03 5.19 -11.08
CA PHE A 31 1.41 6.02 -10.06
C PHE A 31 1.66 7.51 -10.28
N ILE A 32 2.89 7.90 -10.64
CA ILE A 32 3.24 9.28 -10.95
C ILE A 32 2.44 9.79 -12.16
N LEU A 33 2.39 9.03 -13.25
CA LEU A 33 1.63 9.40 -14.46
C LEU A 33 0.13 9.55 -14.16
N MET A 34 -0.43 8.68 -13.33
CA MET A 34 -1.83 8.75 -12.92
C MET A 34 -2.09 9.94 -11.99
N GLY A 35 -1.15 10.27 -11.10
CA GLY A 35 -1.18 11.49 -10.30
C GLY A 35 -1.22 12.75 -11.17
N ILE A 36 -0.36 12.84 -12.18
CA ILE A 36 -0.36 13.94 -13.15
C ILE A 36 -1.69 13.99 -13.92
N GLY A 37 -2.20 12.84 -14.37
CA GLY A 37 -3.51 12.73 -15.02
C GLY A 37 -4.67 13.26 -14.16
N SER A 38 -4.64 12.99 -12.85
CA SER A 38 -5.64 13.45 -11.91
C SER A 38 -5.66 14.98 -11.72
N ILE A 39 -4.52 15.65 -11.92
CA ILE A 39 -4.40 17.11 -11.82
C ILE A 39 -4.82 17.78 -13.13
N SER A 40 -4.50 17.15 -14.27
CA SER A 40 -4.71 17.73 -15.60
C SER A 40 -6.17 17.63 -16.10
N SER A 41 -6.90 16.59 -15.71
CA SER A 41 -8.26 16.33 -16.22
C SER A 41 -9.34 16.49 -15.16
N ASN A 42 -9.96 17.68 -15.07
CA ASN A 42 -11.01 17.98 -14.09
C ASN A 42 -12.21 17.01 -14.11
N ASN A 43 -12.58 16.47 -15.28
CA ASN A 43 -13.70 15.53 -15.40
C ASN A 43 -13.38 14.12 -14.88
N ASN A 44 -12.12 13.70 -14.91
CA ASN A 44 -11.70 12.36 -14.50
C ASN A 44 -10.96 12.35 -13.16
N THR A 45 -10.68 13.51 -12.57
CA THR A 45 -9.97 13.66 -11.29
C THR A 45 -10.57 12.77 -10.20
N THR A 46 -11.88 12.77 -10.03
CA THR A 46 -12.58 11.97 -9.02
C THR A 46 -12.36 10.47 -9.22
N PHE A 47 -12.42 10.00 -10.47
CA PHE A 47 -12.18 8.60 -10.79
C PHE A 47 -10.74 8.17 -10.47
N PHE A 48 -9.75 9.01 -10.83
CA PHE A 48 -8.36 8.73 -10.53
C PHE A 48 -8.09 8.70 -9.02
N ILE A 49 -8.65 9.64 -8.25
CA ILE A 49 -8.47 9.68 -6.79
C ILE A 49 -9.10 8.46 -6.12
N LEU A 50 -10.34 8.12 -6.45
CA LEU A 50 -11.00 6.95 -5.87
C LEU A 50 -10.30 5.63 -6.23
N SER A 51 -9.81 5.53 -7.47
CA SER A 51 -9.11 4.32 -7.93
C SER A 51 -7.74 4.18 -7.27
N PHE A 52 -6.91 5.23 -7.27
CA PHE A 52 -5.51 5.12 -6.85
C PHE A 52 -5.30 5.38 -5.36
N THR A 53 -5.87 6.44 -4.80
CA THR A 53 -5.82 6.71 -3.35
C THR A 53 -6.77 5.82 -2.58
N GLY A 54 -7.91 5.44 -3.15
CA GLY A 54 -8.87 4.55 -2.49
C GLY A 54 -8.51 3.08 -2.68
N ILE A 55 -8.90 2.52 -3.83
CA ILE A 55 -8.88 1.07 -4.08
C ILE A 55 -7.45 0.52 -4.09
N VAL A 56 -6.55 1.09 -4.89
CA VAL A 56 -5.17 0.61 -5.03
C VAL A 56 -4.42 0.70 -3.71
N SER A 57 -4.51 1.82 -3.00
CA SER A 57 -3.88 1.95 -1.68
C SER A 57 -4.45 1.00 -0.63
N CYS A 58 -5.74 0.63 -0.70
CA CYS A 58 -6.30 -0.42 0.17
C CYS A 58 -5.73 -1.80 -0.17
N ILE A 59 -5.59 -2.14 -1.45
CA ILE A 59 -4.96 -3.40 -1.89
C ILE A 59 -3.49 -3.46 -1.45
N LEU A 60 -2.75 -2.37 -1.60
CA LEU A 60 -1.36 -2.27 -1.15
C LEU A 60 -1.26 -2.35 0.37
N ASN A 61 -2.19 -1.74 1.11
CA ASN A 61 -2.24 -1.86 2.57
C ASN A 61 -2.50 -3.31 3.01
N TYR A 62 -3.38 -4.03 2.31
CA TYR A 62 -3.64 -5.44 2.59
C TYR A 62 -2.41 -6.30 2.33
N CYS A 63 -1.70 -6.03 1.24
CA CYS A 63 -0.42 -6.65 0.91
C CYS A 63 0.64 -6.38 1.99
N LEU A 64 0.77 -5.14 2.47
CA LEU A 64 1.65 -4.75 3.56
C LEU A 64 1.31 -5.49 4.85
N TYR A 65 0.04 -5.50 5.25
CA TYR A 65 -0.42 -6.20 6.45
C TYR A 65 -0.10 -7.69 6.38
N SER A 66 -0.39 -8.31 5.23
CA SER A 66 -0.08 -9.71 4.98
C SER A 66 1.42 -9.95 5.16
N LEU A 67 2.29 -9.18 4.50
CA LEU A 67 3.72 -9.38 4.61
C LEU A 67 4.25 -9.10 6.03
N ALA A 68 3.81 -8.01 6.65
CA ALA A 68 4.22 -7.60 7.99
C ALA A 68 3.89 -8.65 9.04
N ARG A 69 2.69 -9.23 8.99
CA ARG A 69 2.28 -10.31 9.91
C ARG A 69 3.25 -11.48 9.86
N VAL A 70 3.59 -11.94 8.64
CA VAL A 70 4.49 -13.09 8.49
C VAL A 70 5.93 -12.76 8.82
N SER A 71 6.41 -11.57 8.47
CA SER A 71 7.75 -11.12 8.85
C SER A 71 7.89 -11.03 10.38
N ILE A 72 6.84 -10.60 11.10
CA ILE A 72 6.81 -10.55 12.56
C ILE A 72 6.75 -11.95 13.17
N ASP A 73 5.92 -12.85 12.62
CA ASP A 73 5.87 -14.25 13.07
C ASP A 73 7.27 -14.91 12.91
N LYS A 74 7.94 -14.71 11.77
CA LYS A 74 9.32 -15.19 11.50
C LYS A 74 10.34 -14.57 12.47
N ALA A 75 10.23 -13.28 12.78
CA ALA A 75 11.14 -12.60 13.70
C ALA A 75 10.94 -13.04 15.16
N SER A 76 9.69 -13.32 15.55
CA SER A 76 9.35 -13.85 16.87
C SER A 76 9.90 -15.27 17.07
N GLU A 77 9.81 -16.14 16.06
CA GLU A 77 10.42 -17.48 16.11
C GLU A 77 11.95 -17.42 16.30
N LYS A 78 12.60 -16.39 15.73
CA LYS A 78 14.04 -16.13 15.90
C LYS A 78 14.40 -15.41 17.21
N GLY A 79 13.42 -15.07 18.06
CA GLY A 79 13.64 -14.34 19.32
C GLY A 79 14.11 -12.89 19.15
N LEU A 80 13.99 -12.32 17.95
CA LEU A 80 14.55 -11.01 17.60
C LEU A 80 13.60 -9.84 17.86
N ALA A 81 12.31 -10.09 18.09
CA ALA A 81 11.31 -9.05 18.25
C ALA A 81 10.44 -9.29 19.49
N PRO A 82 10.07 -8.24 20.24
CA PRO A 82 8.98 -8.35 21.21
C PRO A 82 7.73 -8.80 20.46
N VAL A 83 6.98 -9.74 21.04
CA VAL A 83 5.75 -10.28 20.45
C VAL A 83 4.72 -9.15 20.34
N LEU A 84 4.78 -8.40 19.24
CA LEU A 84 3.68 -7.56 18.79
C LEU A 84 2.52 -8.51 18.54
N ARG A 85 1.57 -8.55 19.49
CA ARG A 85 0.38 -9.40 19.36
C ARG A 85 -0.25 -9.14 18.00
N ALA A 86 -0.51 -10.19 17.23
CA ALA A 86 -1.13 -10.10 15.90
C ALA A 86 -2.41 -9.22 15.86
N GLN A 87 -3.12 -9.14 16.99
CA GLN A 87 -4.26 -8.24 17.21
C GLN A 87 -3.92 -6.75 17.03
N ARG A 88 -2.75 -6.28 17.50
CA ARG A 88 -2.32 -4.89 17.36
C ARG A 88 -2.03 -4.53 15.90
N ILE A 89 -1.34 -5.42 15.18
CA ILE A 89 -1.03 -5.22 13.75
C ILE A 89 -2.33 -5.17 12.92
N LYS A 90 -3.30 -6.04 13.24
CA LYS A 90 -4.62 -6.02 12.60
C LYS A 90 -5.37 -4.72 12.88
N LEU A 91 -5.29 -4.20 14.11
CA LEU A 91 -5.90 -2.92 14.46
C LEU A 91 -5.27 -1.76 13.67
N PHE A 92 -3.94 -1.70 13.58
CA PHE A 92 -3.25 -0.69 12.77
C PHE A 92 -3.65 -0.76 11.29
N PHE A 93 -3.75 -1.96 10.71
CA PHE A 93 -4.24 -2.13 9.34
C PHE A 93 -5.66 -1.56 9.13
N TRP A 94 -6.58 -1.80 10.08
CA TRP A 94 -7.93 -1.25 10.01
C TRP A 94 -7.93 0.27 10.12
N ILE A 95 -7.15 0.83 11.05
CA ILE A 95 -7.00 2.27 11.21
C ILE A 95 -6.46 2.90 9.92
N ASP A 96 -5.39 2.33 9.35
CA ASP A 96 -4.78 2.83 8.11
C ASP A 96 -5.77 2.77 6.94
N THR A 97 -6.53 1.68 6.82
CA THR A 97 -7.56 1.53 5.78
C THR A 97 -8.67 2.58 5.93
N VAL A 98 -9.16 2.81 7.15
CA VAL A 98 -10.18 3.84 7.42
C VAL A 98 -9.64 5.24 7.12
N LEU A 99 -8.39 5.53 7.48
CA LEU A 99 -7.74 6.80 7.18
C LEU A 99 -7.60 7.03 5.67
N ILE A 100 -7.18 6.02 4.91
CA ILE A 100 -7.06 6.07 3.44
C ILE A 100 -8.41 6.37 2.78
N LEU A 101 -9.47 5.70 3.23
CA LEU A 101 -10.83 5.92 2.72
C LEU A 101 -11.37 7.31 3.10
N THR A 102 -11.13 7.75 4.33
CA THR A 102 -11.52 9.09 4.80
C THR A 102 -10.79 10.18 4.01
N LEU A 103 -9.49 10.01 3.77
CA LEU A 103 -8.70 10.93 2.96
C LEU A 103 -9.22 10.99 1.52
N SER A 104 -9.51 9.84 0.91
CA SER A 104 -10.11 9.77 -0.43
C SER A 104 -11.45 10.51 -0.49
N ALA A 105 -12.32 10.31 0.50
CA ALA A 105 -13.60 11.00 0.60
C ALA A 105 -13.44 12.52 0.79
N LEU A 106 -12.51 12.97 1.63
CA LEU A 106 -12.25 14.40 1.87
C LEU A 106 -11.72 15.12 0.61
N ILE A 107 -10.89 14.47 -0.19
CA ILE A 107 -10.39 15.04 -1.44
C ILE A 107 -11.52 15.13 -2.47
N VAL A 108 -12.39 14.11 -2.55
CA VAL A 108 -13.52 14.08 -3.49
C VAL A 108 -14.65 15.03 -3.10
N THR A 109 -14.91 15.22 -1.81
CA THR A 109 -15.95 16.15 -1.29
C THR A 109 -15.49 17.61 -1.27
N ASN A 110 -14.46 17.93 -2.03
CA ASN A 110 -13.86 19.25 -2.20
C ASN A 110 -13.20 19.89 -0.98
N VAL A 111 -13.23 19.27 0.20
CA VAL A 111 -12.61 19.79 1.43
C VAL A 111 -11.10 19.96 1.28
N LEU A 112 -10.43 19.09 0.52
CA LEU A 112 -8.98 19.11 0.28
C LEU A 112 -8.61 19.22 -1.21
N THR A 113 -9.39 19.96 -2.01
CA THR A 113 -9.28 19.98 -3.49
C THR A 113 -8.01 20.54 -4.10
N SER A 114 -7.13 21.16 -3.32
CA SER A 114 -5.90 21.75 -3.87
C SER A 114 -5.10 20.71 -4.65
N SER A 115 -4.56 21.14 -5.79
CA SER A 115 -3.73 20.30 -6.67
C SER A 115 -2.55 19.67 -5.93
N VAL A 116 -2.07 20.31 -4.86
CA VAL A 116 -1.02 19.77 -3.98
C VAL A 116 -1.49 18.51 -3.26
N PHE A 117 -2.71 18.51 -2.69
CA PHE A 117 -3.26 17.33 -2.02
C PHE A 117 -3.55 16.19 -3.00
N LYS A 118 -4.01 16.52 -4.21
CA LYS A 118 -4.18 15.53 -5.30
C LYS A 118 -2.83 14.92 -5.71
N ALA A 119 -1.79 15.74 -5.84
CA ALA A 119 -0.43 15.33 -6.18
C ALA A 119 0.26 14.51 -5.07
N VAL A 120 -0.14 14.68 -3.81
CA VAL A 120 0.38 13.87 -2.69
C VAL A 120 -0.42 12.59 -2.57
N ALA A 121 -1.75 12.65 -2.61
CA ALA A 121 -2.59 11.49 -2.33
C ALA A 121 -2.61 10.44 -3.46
N CYS A 122 -2.62 10.85 -4.74
CA CYS A 122 -2.72 9.91 -5.86
C CYS A 122 -1.41 9.13 -6.12
N PRO A 123 -0.23 9.77 -6.22
CA PRO A 123 1.01 9.05 -6.49
C PRO A 123 1.83 8.71 -5.24
N LEU A 124 1.90 9.61 -4.25
CA LEU A 124 2.86 9.46 -3.14
C LEU A 124 2.45 8.33 -2.19
N LEU A 125 1.17 8.30 -1.79
CA LEU A 125 0.67 7.32 -0.83
C LEU A 125 0.83 5.87 -1.32
N PRO A 126 0.36 5.48 -2.52
CA PRO A 126 0.61 4.13 -3.03
C PRO A 126 2.10 3.86 -3.29
N THR A 127 2.90 4.87 -3.65
CA THR A 127 4.36 4.71 -3.82
C THR A 127 5.06 4.38 -2.51
N ILE A 128 4.74 5.10 -1.43
CA ILE A 128 5.29 4.83 -0.08
C ILE A 128 4.90 3.42 0.36
N GLN A 129 3.63 3.03 0.14
CA GLN A 129 3.16 1.69 0.47
C GLN A 129 3.92 0.62 -0.34
N LEU A 130 4.15 0.83 -1.64
CA LEU A 130 4.89 -0.07 -2.51
C LEU A 130 6.37 -0.23 -2.06
N LEU A 131 7.01 0.86 -1.64
CA LEU A 131 8.36 0.84 -1.07
C LEU A 131 8.39 0.08 0.26
N GLY A 132 7.38 0.26 1.11
CA GLY A 132 7.21 -0.51 2.35
C GLY A 132 7.08 -2.01 2.08
N ILE A 133 6.30 -2.41 1.07
CA ILE A 133 6.17 -3.81 0.65
C ILE A 133 7.54 -4.35 0.24
N ARG A 134 8.28 -3.60 -0.57
CA ARG A 134 9.63 -4.01 -1.02
C ARG A 134 10.58 -4.20 0.16
N GLY A 135 10.60 -3.25 1.11
CA GLY A 135 11.44 -3.33 2.30
C GLY A 135 11.14 -4.57 3.14
N LEU A 136 9.86 -4.82 3.42
CA LEU A 136 9.43 -6.01 4.16
C LEU A 136 9.70 -7.31 3.39
N LEU A 137 9.63 -7.29 2.06
CA LEU A 137 9.89 -8.47 1.22
C LEU A 137 11.38 -8.84 1.26
N ILE A 138 12.27 -7.86 1.20
CA ILE A 138 13.72 -8.10 1.36
C ILE A 138 13.98 -8.69 2.74
N PHE A 139 13.43 -8.10 3.80
CA PHE A 139 13.56 -8.63 5.15
C PHE A 139 13.03 -10.08 5.28
N TYR A 140 11.89 -10.39 4.65
CA TYR A 140 11.33 -11.73 4.65
C TYR A 140 12.22 -12.75 3.92
N LEU A 141 12.88 -12.35 2.84
CA LEU A 141 13.77 -13.23 2.06
C LEU A 141 15.15 -13.41 2.70
N THR A 142 15.53 -12.56 3.66
CA THR A 142 16.78 -12.66 4.43
C THR A 142 16.57 -13.49 5.72
#